data_AF-A0A7W8KHP3-F1
#
_entry.id   AF-A0A7W8KHP3-F1
#
_cell.length_a   1.000
_cell.length_b   1.000
_cell.length_c   1.000
_cell.angle_alpha   90.00
_cell.angle_beta   90.00
_cell.angle_gamma   90.00
#
_symmetry.space_group_name_H-M   'P 1'
#
loop_
_entity.id
_entity.type
_entity.pdbx_description
1 polymer ?
#
loop_
_entity_poly.entity_id
_entity_poly.type
_entity_poly.pdbx_seq_one_letter_code
_entity_poly.pdbx_strand_id
1 'polypeptide(L)' 'MTDPRAQAAVDAIRAAQELEVAARHLRTAAAHLRAGEVPRYAAHLLAGRGHLLTAGATLDALAVAHAAHSHPAPLAE' A
#
# COMPACT_ATOMS: atom_id res chain seq x y z
N MET A 1 20.99 -1.09 15.16
CA MET A 1 19.67 -0.43 15.00
C MET A 1 19.65 0.21 13.63
N THR A 2 18.66 -0.11 12.79
CA THR A 2 18.52 0.51 11.46
C THR A 2 18.09 1.96 11.60
N ASP A 3 18.59 2.86 10.74
CA ASP A 3 18.17 4.26 10.68
C ASP A 3 16.65 4.36 10.42
N PRO A 4 15.85 5.00 11.29
CA PRO A 4 14.41 5.15 11.11
C PRO A 4 14.02 5.81 9.79
N ARG A 5 14.83 6.74 9.28
CA ARG A 5 14.56 7.41 7.99
C ARG A 5 14.76 6.46 6.82
N ALA A 6 15.86 5.68 6.85
CA ALA A 6 16.11 4.65 5.86
C ALA A 6 14.99 3.58 5.87
N GLN A 7 14.51 3.18 7.04
CA GLN A 7 13.41 2.23 7.16
C GLN A 7 12.11 2.79 6.59
N ALA A 8 11.76 4.05 6.90
CA ALA A 8 10.57 4.70 6.36
C ALA A 8 10.59 4.80 4.82
N ALA A 9 11.77 5.09 4.24
CA ALA A 9 11.94 5.11 2.78
C ALA A 9 11.73 3.72 2.16
N VAL A 10 12.25 2.66 2.79
CA VAL A 10 12.03 1.28 2.35
C VAL A 10 10.54 0.92 2.39
N ASP A 11 9.84 1.28 3.46
CA ASP A 11 8.42 0.96 3.61
C ASP A 11 7.54 1.75 2.63
N ALA A 12 7.90 2.99 2.31
CA ALA A 12 7.24 3.76 1.24
C ALA A 12 7.42 3.09 -0.14
N ILE A 13 8.63 2.59 -0.45
CA ILE A 13 8.88 1.84 -1.69
C ILE A 13 8.07 0.54 -1.72
N ARG A 14 7.99 -0.19 -0.61
CA ARG A 14 7.17 -1.41 -0.50
C ARG A 14 5.70 -1.11 -0.75
N ALA A 15 5.15 -0.07 -0.13
CA ALA A 15 3.76 0.34 -0.36
C ALA A 15 3.51 0.67 -1.84
N ALA A 16 4.43 1.38 -2.50
CA ALA A 16 4.33 1.67 -3.92
C ALA A 16 4.33 0.39 -4.78
N GLN A 17 5.22 -0.57 -4.49
CA GLN A 17 5.27 -1.85 -5.20
C GLN A 17 3.97 -2.65 -5.03
N GLU A 18 3.41 -2.70 -3.82
CA GLU A 18 2.12 -3.33 -3.55
C GLU A 18 0.99 -2.68 -4.37
N LEU A 19 0.96 -1.35 -4.46
CA LEU A 19 -0.02 -0.62 -5.27
C LEU A 19 0.13 -0.90 -6.77
N GLU A 20 1.36 -1.01 -7.28
CA GLU A 20 1.61 -1.40 -8.67
C GLU A 20 1.12 -2.82 -8.97
N VAL A 21 1.35 -3.76 -8.04
CA VAL A 21 0.87 -5.14 -8.16
C VAL A 21 -0.66 -5.17 -8.13
N ALA A 22 -1.29 -4.45 -7.19
CA ALA A 22 -2.74 -4.30 -7.11
C ALA A 22 -3.31 -3.76 -8.44
N ALA A 23 -2.71 -2.71 -9.00
CA ALA A 23 -3.12 -2.14 -10.28
C ALA A 23 -3.01 -3.14 -11.43
N ARG A 24 -1.96 -3.99 -11.47
CA ARG A 24 -1.85 -5.07 -12.47
C ARG A 24 -2.99 -6.07 -12.32
N HIS A 25 -3.30 -6.53 -11.09
CA HIS A 25 -4.42 -7.43 -10.85
C HIS A 25 -5.76 -6.85 -11.31
N LEU A 26 -6.04 -5.57 -11.06
CA LEU A 26 -7.27 -4.92 -11.50
C LEU A 26 -7.39 -4.87 -13.03
N ARG A 27 -6.30 -4.57 -13.75
CA ARG A 27 -6.27 -4.57 -15.22
C ARG A 27 -6.53 -5.98 -15.77
N THR A 28 -5.88 -7.00 -15.21
CA THR A 28 -6.10 -8.41 -15.60
C THR A 28 -7.51 -8.89 -15.28
N ALA A 29 -8.05 -8.54 -14.12
CA ALA A 29 -9.43 -8.85 -13.75
C ALA A 29 -10.44 -8.27 -14.77
N ALA A 30 -10.23 -7.02 -15.21
CA ALA A 30 -11.06 -6.39 -16.22
C ALA A 30 -10.97 -7.12 -17.58
N ALA A 31 -9.79 -7.61 -17.96
CA ALA A 31 -9.64 -8.42 -19.18
C ALA A 31 -10.41 -9.74 -19.09
N HIS A 32 -10.28 -10.47 -17.98
CA HIS A 32 -11.05 -11.71 -17.73
C HIS A 32 -12.55 -11.48 -17.74
N LEU A 33 -13.01 -10.38 -17.12
CA LEU A 33 -14.43 -10.05 -17.08
C LEU A 33 -14.99 -9.78 -18.48
N ARG A 34 -14.27 -9.04 -19.34
CA ARG A 34 -14.67 -8.82 -20.74
C ARG A 34 -14.74 -10.12 -21.56
N ALA A 35 -13.89 -11.10 -21.22
CA ALA A 35 -13.89 -12.41 -21.84
C ALA A 35 -14.94 -13.38 -21.25
N GLY A 36 -15.75 -12.95 -20.26
CA GLY A 36 -16.74 -13.80 -19.60
C GLY A 36 -16.13 -14.81 -18.60
N GLU A 37 -14.85 -14.67 -18.26
CA GLU A 37 -14.10 -15.61 -17.41
C GLU A 37 -14.30 -15.28 -15.90
N VAL A 38 -15.53 -15.47 -15.41
CA VAL A 38 -15.94 -15.04 -14.05
C VAL A 38 -15.04 -15.56 -12.92
N PRO A 39 -14.68 -16.85 -12.84
CA PRO A 39 -13.84 -17.34 -11.74
C PRO A 39 -12.44 -16.69 -11.72
N ARG A 40 -11.84 -16.46 -12.90
CA ARG A 40 -10.53 -15.83 -13.03
C ARG A 40 -10.58 -14.34 -12.67
N TYR A 41 -11.62 -13.65 -13.15
CA TYR A 41 -11.89 -12.27 -12.74
C TYR A 41 -11.95 -12.14 -11.21
N ALA A 42 -12.72 -12.99 -10.54
CA ALA A 42 -12.89 -12.94 -9.09
C ALA A 42 -11.56 -13.20 -8.36
N ALA A 43 -10.77 -14.18 -8.80
CA ALA A 43 -9.46 -14.47 -8.23
C ALA A 43 -8.52 -13.26 -8.30
N HIS A 44 -8.45 -12.59 -9.46
CA HIS A 44 -7.61 -11.40 -9.61
C HIS A 44 -8.12 -10.21 -8.77
N LEU A 45 -9.43 -10.01 -8.64
CA LEU A 45 -9.96 -8.97 -7.75
C LEU A 45 -9.59 -9.20 -6.29
N LEU A 46 -9.73 -10.43 -5.81
CA LEU A 46 -9.41 -10.77 -4.42
C LEU A 46 -7.91 -10.62 -4.14
N ALA A 47 -7.05 -11.04 -5.08
CA ALA A 47 -5.61 -10.82 -4.99
C ALA A 47 -5.27 -9.32 -4.97
N GLY A 48 -5.86 -8.53 -5.89
CA GLY A 48 -5.67 -7.08 -5.93
C GLY A 48 -6.10 -6.39 -4.63
N ARG A 49 -7.20 -6.83 -4.01
CA ARG A 49 -7.64 -6.34 -2.69
C ARG A 49 -6.64 -6.66 -1.59
N GLY A 50 -6.01 -7.84 -1.62
CA GLY A 50 -4.96 -8.21 -0.67
C GLY A 50 -3.79 -7.22 -0.70
N HIS A 51 -3.26 -6.94 -1.90
CA HIS A 51 -2.18 -5.96 -2.10
C HIS A 51 -2.57 -4.54 -1.65
N LEU A 52 -3.81 -4.10 -1.94
CA LEU A 52 -4.31 -2.80 -1.48
C LEU A 52 -4.31 -2.70 0.05
N LEU A 53 -4.77 -3.75 0.74
CA LEU A 53 -4.78 -3.79 2.20
C LEU A 53 -3.36 -3.78 2.79
N THR A 54 -2.43 -4.52 2.20
CA THR A 54 -1.02 -4.52 2.62
C THR A 54 -0.38 -3.13 2.46
N ALA A 55 -0.61 -2.47 1.31
CA ALA A 55 -0.14 -1.10 1.10
C ALA A 55 -0.74 -0.13 2.12
N GLY A 56 -2.05 -0.20 2.35
CA GLY A 56 -2.75 0.61 3.35
C GLY A 56 -2.17 0.44 4.75
N ALA A 57 -2.01 -0.80 5.22
CA ALA A 57 -1.45 -1.08 6.54
C ALA A 57 0.00 -0.56 6.69
N THR A 58 0.79 -0.63 5.61
CA THR A 58 2.15 -0.08 5.59
C THR A 58 2.14 1.44 5.73
N LEU A 59 1.25 2.12 5.00
CA LEU A 59 1.11 3.58 5.07
C LEU A 59 0.55 4.04 6.42
N ASP A 60 -0.38 3.30 7.01
CA ASP A 60 -0.91 3.59 8.34
C ASP A 60 0.19 3.49 9.41
N ALA A 61 1.06 2.47 9.33
CA ALA A 61 2.20 2.34 10.22
C ALA A 61 3.19 3.51 10.07
N LEU A 62 3.45 3.95 8.84
CA LEU A 62 4.27 5.15 8.59
C LEU A 62 3.63 6.42 9.17
N ALA A 63 2.31 6.58 9.06
CA ALA A 63 1.60 7.73 9.62
C ALA A 63 1.69 7.76 11.15
N VAL A 64 1.53 6.61 11.81
CA VAL A 64 1.72 6.48 13.26
C VAL A 64 3.16 6.83 13.66
N ALA A 65 4.15 6.29 12.94
CA ALA A 65 5.56 6.59 13.20
C ALA A 65 5.88 8.09 13.01
N HIS A 66 5.32 8.71 11.97
CA HIS A 66 5.47 10.15 11.73
C HIS A 66 4.87 10.98 12.88
N ALA A 67 3.63 10.68 13.28
CA ALA A 67 2.95 11.40 14.36
C ALA A 67 3.74 11.36 15.68
N ALA A 68 4.38 10.23 16.00
CA ALA A 68 5.20 10.10 17.21
C ALA A 68 6.46 11.00 17.22
N HIS A 69 6.94 11.43 16.06
CA HIS A 69 8.15 12.25 15.92
C HIS A 69 7.83 13.70 15.51
N SER A 70 6.59 14.00 15.14
CA SER A 70 6.11 15.31 14.75
C SER A 70 5.40 16.00 15.90
N HIS A 71 6.13 16.28 16.98
CA HIS A 71 5.69 17.27 17.97
C HIS A 71 6.09 18.67 17.50
N PRO A 72 5.14 19.60 17.26
CA PRO A 72 5.50 21.00 17.07
C PRO A 72 6.15 21.52 18.35
N ALA A 73 7.30 22.17 18.24
CA ALA A 73 7.88 22.90 19.37
C ALA A 73 6.82 23.91 19.85
N PRO A 74 6.61 24.07 21.17
CA PRO A 74 5.72 25.11 21.65
C PRO A 74 6.21 26.46 21.11
N LEU A 75 5.28 27.25 20.57
CA LEU A 75 5.56 28.64 20.21
C LEU A 75 6.10 29.31 21.47
N ALA A 76 7.34 29.78 21.42
CA ALA A 76 7.93 30.54 22.52
C ALA A 76 7.11 31.83 22.69
N GLU A 77 6.51 32.00 23.87
CA GLU A 77 5.95 33.29 24.34
C GLU A 77 7.05 34.30 24.64
#